data_AF-A0A1Q7R5L8-F1
#
_entry.id   AF-A0A1Q7R5L8-F1
#
_cell.length_a   1.000
_cell.length_b   1.000
_cell.length_c   1.000
_cell.angle_alpha   90.00
_cell.angle_beta   90.00
_cell.angle_gamma   90.00
#
_symmetry.space_group_name_H-M   'P 1'
#
loop_
_entity.id
_entity.type
_entity.pdbx_description
1 polymer ?
#
loop_
_entity_poly.entity_id
_entity_poly.type
_entity_poly.pdbx_seq_one_letter_code
_entity_poly.pdbx_strand_id
1 'polypeptide(L)'
;MTDPPRHRRVREPVQVYLDEADRSLLEELAARTGLPRAELLRRGLRRMADEVLTERAPGWSFDRLVGALGDDASLPSDLAARHDEYLYGGEHAS
;
A
#
# COMPACT_ATOMS: atom_id res chain seq x y z
N MET A 1 32.45 -3.08 1.10
CA MET A 1 31.25 -3.78 0.59
C MET A 1 30.23 -2.71 0.25
N THR A 2 29.99 -2.50 -1.05
CA THR A 2 29.03 -1.50 -1.54
C THR A 2 27.64 -2.13 -1.51
N ASP A 3 26.69 -1.50 -0.83
CA ASP A 3 25.30 -1.95 -0.73
C ASP A 3 24.69 -2.03 -2.16
N PRO A 4 24.07 -3.14 -2.57
CA PRO A 4 23.49 -3.25 -3.91
C PRO A 4 22.39 -2.20 -4.11
N PRO A 5 22.22 -1.67 -5.33
CA PRO A 5 21.18 -0.69 -5.60
C PRO A 5 19.80 -1.26 -5.28
N ARG A 6 19.07 -0.62 -4.36
CA ARG A 6 17.67 -0.95 -4.08
C ARG A 6 16.86 -0.72 -5.36
N HIS A 7 16.52 -1.79 -6.06
CA HIS A 7 15.62 -1.73 -7.21
C HIS A 7 14.27 -1.19 -6.77
N ARG A 8 13.91 0.01 -7.23
CA ARG A 8 12.57 0.58 -7.07
C ARG A 8 11.58 -0.40 -7.67
N ARG A 9 10.78 -1.07 -6.83
CA ARG A 9 9.72 -1.98 -7.28
C ARG A 9 8.65 -1.15 -7.98
N VAL A 10 8.73 -1.05 -9.30
CA VAL A 10 7.71 -0.40 -10.11
C VAL A 10 6.50 -1.32 -10.14
N ARG A 11 5.31 -0.78 -9.90
CA ARG A 11 4.06 -1.54 -10.02
C ARG A 11 3.81 -1.83 -11.48
N GLU A 12 3.64 -3.11 -11.82
CA GLU A 12 3.34 -3.54 -13.18
C GLU A 12 1.91 -3.14 -13.57
N PRO A 13 1.70 -2.54 -14.75
CA PRO A 13 0.37 -2.15 -15.19
C PRO A 13 -0.45 -3.38 -15.60
N VAL A 14 -1.70 -3.43 -15.15
CA VAL A 14 -2.70 -4.44 -15.56
C VAL A 14 -3.91 -3.72 -16.15
N GLN A 15 -4.29 -4.06 -17.38
CA GLN A 15 -5.49 -3.53 -18.03
C GLN A 15 -6.70 -4.39 -17.64
N VAL A 16 -7.77 -3.74 -17.18
CA VAL A 16 -9.03 -4.39 -16.81
C VAL A 16 -10.14 -3.81 -17.69
N TYR A 17 -10.91 -4.70 -18.31
CA TYR A 17 -12.09 -4.34 -19.10
C TYR A 17 -13.32 -4.47 -18.20
N LEU A 18 -14.13 -3.42 -18.16
CA LEU A 18 -15.38 -3.36 -17.39
C LEU A 18 -16.53 -3.14 -18.37
N ASP A 19 -17.68 -3.71 -18.06
CA ASP A 19 -18.91 -3.30 -18.73
C ASP A 19 -19.39 -1.94 -18.21
N GLU A 20 -20.48 -1.43 -18.78
CA GLU A 20 -21.01 -0.12 -18.42
C GLU A 20 -21.51 -0.05 -16.97
N ALA A 21 -22.04 -1.16 -16.43
CA ALA A 21 -22.57 -1.21 -15.08
C ALA A 21 -21.43 -1.18 -14.05
N ASP A 22 -20.40 -2.00 -14.24
CA ASP A 22 -19.22 -2.06 -13.39
C ASP A 22 -18.42 -0.76 -13.44
N ARG A 23 -18.31 -0.16 -14.63
CA ARG A 23 -17.69 1.16 -14.78
C ARG A 23 -18.45 2.22 -13.99
N SER A 24 -19.78 2.27 -14.13
CA SER A 24 -20.62 3.23 -13.41
C SER A 24 -20.47 3.08 -11.89
N LEU A 25 -20.45 1.84 -11.40
CA LEU A 25 -20.20 1.54 -9.98
C LEU A 25 -18.83 2.05 -9.52
N LEU A 26 -17.78 1.82 -10.31
CA LEU A 26 -16.43 2.29 -9.97
C LEU A 26 -16.35 3.82 -9.90
N GLU A 27 -17.04 4.53 -10.80
CA GLU A 27 -17.13 5.99 -10.75
C GLU A 27 -17.88 6.48 -9.51
N GLU A 28 -19.01 5.85 -9.17
CA GLU A 28 -19.78 6.20 -7.98
C GLU A 28 -18.95 6.01 -6.70
N LEU A 29 -18.21 4.90 -6.60
CA LEU A 29 -17.30 4.65 -5.49
C LEU A 29 -16.17 5.67 -5.42
N ALA A 30 -15.60 6.06 -6.57
CA ALA A 30 -14.56 7.09 -6.62
C ALA A 30 -15.11 8.44 -6.14
N ALA A 31 -16.30 8.84 -6.60
CA ALA A 31 -16.95 10.07 -6.18
C ALA A 31 -17.26 10.10 -4.68
N ARG A 32 -17.74 8.99 -4.12
CA ARG A 32 -18.10 8.91 -2.69
C ARG A 32 -16.91 8.85 -1.75
N THR A 33 -15.82 8.21 -2.18
CA THR A 33 -14.64 7.99 -1.33
C THR A 33 -13.53 9.01 -1.55
N GLY A 34 -13.57 9.75 -2.66
CA GLY A 34 -12.49 10.63 -3.10
C GLY A 34 -11.22 9.88 -3.54
N LEU A 35 -11.28 8.55 -3.68
CA LEU A 35 -10.11 7.73 -4.03
C LEU A 35 -9.97 7.56 -5.54
N PRO A 36 -8.73 7.48 -6.07
CA PRO A 36 -8.50 7.11 -7.46
C PRO A 36 -9.03 5.72 -7.77
N ARG A 37 -9.55 5.51 -8.99
CA ARG A 37 -10.04 4.21 -9.49
C ARG A 37 -9.06 3.06 -9.26
N ALA A 38 -7.78 3.30 -9.56
CA ALA A 38 -6.72 2.32 -9.36
C ALA A 38 -6.54 1.93 -7.88
N GLU A 39 -6.78 2.85 -6.95
CA GLU A 39 -6.71 2.57 -5.52
C GLU A 39 -7.91 1.77 -5.04
N LEU A 40 -9.11 2.07 -5.56
CA LEU A 40 -10.31 1.27 -5.30
C LEU A 40 -10.16 -0.17 -5.79
N LEU A 41 -9.68 -0.37 -7.03
CA LEU A 41 -9.42 -1.70 -7.58
C LEU A 41 -8.37 -2.46 -6.76
N ARG A 42 -7.30 -1.81 -6.32
CA ARG A 42 -6.28 -2.41 -5.44
C ARG A 42 -6.86 -2.86 -4.11
N ARG A 43 -7.64 -2.00 -3.45
CA ARG A 43 -8.28 -2.32 -2.15
C ARG A 43 -9.31 -3.42 -2.29
N GLY A 44 -10.14 -3.37 -3.34
CA GLY A 44 -11.11 -4.40 -3.67
C GLY A 44 -10.44 -5.76 -3.88
N LEU A 45 -9.37 -5.80 -4.69
CA LEU A 45 -8.61 -7.02 -4.92
C LEU A 45 -8.01 -7.60 -3.62
N ARG A 46 -7.43 -6.77 -2.76
CA ARG A 46 -6.87 -7.22 -1.47
C ARG A 46 -7.95 -7.75 -0.53
N ARG A 47 -9.11 -7.09 -0.47
CA ARG A 47 -10.24 -7.53 0.33
C ARG A 47 -10.81 -8.85 -0.18
N MET A 48 -11.03 -8.97 -1.49
CA MET A 48 -11.45 -10.24 -2.10
C MET A 48 -10.45 -11.36 -1.84
N ALA A 49 -9.14 -11.06 -1.89
CA ALA A 49 -8.10 -12.02 -1.55
C ALA A 49 -8.17 -12.49 -0.08
N ASP A 50 -8.57 -11.62 0.87
CA ASP A 50 -8.82 -12.05 2.26
C ASP A 50 -9.99 -12.99 2.39
N GLU A 51 -11.02 -12.82 1.57
CA GLU A 51 -12.25 -13.60 1.65
C GLU A 51 -12.08 -14.96 0.97
N VAL A 52 -11.34 -14.99 -0.15
CA VAL A 52 -11.19 -16.16 -1.02
C VAL A 52 -10.00 -17.04 -0.64
N LEU A 53 -8.89 -16.45 -0.19
CA LEU A 53 -7.63 -17.18 0.03
C LEU A 53 -7.45 -17.56 1.51
N THR A 54 -8.54 -17.59 2.28
CA THR A 54 -8.62 -17.87 3.73
C THR A 54 -8.27 -19.30 4.12
N GLU A 55 -7.70 -20.11 3.22
CA GLU A 55 -6.89 -21.27 3.61
C GLU A 55 -5.44 -20.82 3.79
N ARG A 56 -5.12 -19.99 4.80
CA ARG A 56 -3.74 -19.48 4.97
C ARG A 56 -3.20 -19.59 6.39
N ALA A 57 -1.95 -20.03 6.43
CA ALA A 57 -1.14 -20.33 7.61
C ALA A 57 -1.03 -19.13 8.58
N PRO A 58 -0.75 -19.38 9.88
CA PRO A 58 -0.57 -18.32 10.87
C PRO A 58 0.46 -17.28 10.40
N GLY A 59 0.10 -15.99 10.50
CA GLY A 59 1.00 -14.87 10.18
C GLY A 59 0.75 -14.13 8.87
N TRP A 60 -0.17 -14.59 8.02
CA TRP A 60 -0.42 -13.98 6.70
C TRP A 60 -0.85 -12.49 6.73
N SER A 61 -1.49 -12.03 7.81
CA SER A 61 -1.84 -10.61 7.98
C SER A 61 -0.62 -9.70 8.21
N PHE A 62 0.51 -10.23 8.68
CA PHE A 62 1.74 -9.47 8.89
C PHE A 62 2.40 -9.04 7.57
N ASP A 63 2.21 -9.78 6.47
CA ASP A 63 2.71 -9.41 5.14
C ASP A 63 2.12 -8.09 4.63
N ARG A 64 0.98 -7.65 5.20
CA ARG A 64 0.37 -6.36 4.87
C ARG A 64 0.93 -5.20 5.70
N LEU A 65 1.46 -5.49 6.88
CA LEU A 65 2.15 -4.52 7.73
C LEU A 65 3.58 -4.30 7.21
N VAL A 66 4.23 -5.36 6.73
CA VAL A 66 5.54 -5.29 6.06
C VAL A 66 5.38 -4.56 4.72
N GLY A 67 5.53 -3.24 4.75
CA GLY A 67 5.42 -2.38 3.56
C GLY A 67 4.27 -1.36 3.61
N ALA A 68 3.48 -1.31 4.69
CA ALA A 68 2.45 -0.26 4.86
C ALA A 68 3.05 1.17 4.86
N LEU A 69 4.31 1.31 5.30
CA LEU A 69 5.08 2.54 5.22
C LEU A 69 6.10 2.55 4.06
N GLY A 70 6.56 1.39 3.59
CA GLY A 70 7.85 1.22 2.89
C GLY A 70 8.06 1.91 1.54
N ASP A 71 7.04 2.50 0.93
CA ASP A 71 7.12 3.18 -0.37
C ASP A 71 6.89 4.71 -0.28
N ASP A 72 6.64 5.25 0.92
CA ASP A 72 6.47 6.69 1.10
C ASP A 72 7.84 7.38 1.02
N ALA A 73 8.04 8.18 -0.02
CA ALA A 73 9.29 8.91 -0.27
C ALA A 73 9.60 9.97 0.80
N SER A 74 8.63 10.32 1.65
CA SER A 74 8.85 11.20 2.80
C SER A 74 9.48 10.49 3.99
N LEU A 75 9.57 9.15 3.98
CA LEU A 75 10.13 8.40 5.09
C LEU A 75 11.66 8.36 5.02
N PRO A 76 12.33 8.59 6.16
CA PRO A 76 13.77 8.41 6.27
C PRO A 76 14.17 6.97 5.94
N SER A 77 15.23 6.81 5.15
CA SER A 77 15.74 5.50 4.73
C SER A 77 16.35 4.69 5.89
N ASP A 78 16.67 5.36 6.99
CA ASP A 78 17.21 4.86 8.25
C ASP A 78 16.17 4.78 9.38
N LEU A 79 14.88 4.99 9.07
CA LEU A 79 13.77 4.92 10.03
C LEU A 79 13.81 3.65 10.89
N ALA A 80 14.12 2.49 10.30
CA ALA A 80 14.18 1.22 11.03
C ALA A 80 15.34 1.17 12.04
N ALA A 81 16.45 1.85 11.75
CA ALA A 81 17.65 1.85 12.59
C ALA A 81 17.60 2.94 13.67
N ARG A 82 16.92 4.06 13.41
CA ARG A 82 16.82 5.23 14.29
C ARG A 82 15.40 5.51 14.75
N HIS A 83 14.55 4.48 14.78
CA HIS A 83 13.13 4.60 15.05
C HIS A 83 12.84 5.36 16.34
N ASP A 84 13.61 5.11 17.39
CA ASP A 84 13.46 5.79 18.68
C ASP A 84 13.70 7.31 18.54
N GLU A 85 14.68 7.74 17.77
CA GLU A 85 14.95 9.16 17.57
C GLU A 85 13.83 9.87 16.80
N TYR A 86 13.22 9.20 15.81
CA TYR A 86 12.07 9.75 15.09
C TYR A 86 10.79 9.77 15.91
N LEU A 87 10.60 8.80 16.80
CA LEU A 87 9.45 8.77 17.69
C LEU A 87 9.56 9.73 18.87
N TYR A 88 10.77 10.08 19.31
CA TYR A 88 10.99 10.90 20.50
C TYR A 88 11.63 12.28 20.24
N GLY A 89 12.14 12.55 19.03
CA GLY A 89 12.90 13.78 18.69
C GLY A 89 12.08 14.98 18.21
N GLY A 90 10.75 14.90 18.24
CA GLY A 90 9.85 15.91 17.66
C GLY A 90 9.37 17.03 18.58
N GLU A 91 9.81 17.08 19.83
CA GLU A 91 9.51 18.22 20.71
C GLU A 91 10.72 19.16 20.81
N HIS A 92 10.51 20.39 20.32
CA HIS A 92 11.35 21.61 20.45
C HIS A 92 12.43 21.86 19.38
N ALA A 93 12.02 22.48 18.27
CA ALA A 93 12.82 23.52 17.62
C ALA A 93 11.90 24.47 16.83
N SER A 94 11.55 25.59 17.48
CA SER A 94 11.05 26.81 16.80
C SER A 94 12.19 27.60 16.20
#